data_AF-G2PDX9-F1
#
_entry.id   AF-G2PDX9-F1
#
_cell.length_a   1.000
_cell.length_b   1.000
_cell.length_c   1.000
_cell.angle_alpha   90.00
_cell.angle_beta   90.00
_cell.angle_gamma   90.00
#
_symmetry.space_group_name_H-M   'P 1'
#
loop_
_entity.id
_entity.type
_entity.pdbx_description
1 polymer ?
#
loop_
_entity_poly.entity_id
_entity_poly.type
_entity_poly.pdbx_seq_one_letter_code
_entity_poly.pdbx_strand_id
1 'polypeptide(L)'
;MDFGTQGSHAPADLAWLRAVDAYTMGAYAQAEEEFRAATRLDPGMADAWLGLHALRADTTAALLRMYRHRDRFGEQRARHRRTLNSWYWLGWWVQPVLETSRDLLLAHASHWLDGRHVPELDRALAGCPPVEADPQARFLHACRAYLVKDWEQLVRHTEPLLDDPFLGIEAGLFAGMARVRLEMYSQAEPLLAAALMRCRSEQPQRKELRYWLARAHEGTGRSAAALPLYRAVHRIDSTFMDTSARLAAIAESDGLDEPADLAAISLAGAGGQDATDGRDTTTDPADTLPADGRDPRAAAEGPEGPPLMGPAVVGAGGTRARAGLPSQPGPSDPVLLESALQELERMVGLEPVKRQVRALSAQLHMARLRAGQGLPVQPPKRHFVFSGPSGTGKTTVARILGRVFYALGLLGGDHLVEAGRADLVGEYLGQTAVKANELIDSALGGVLFVDEAYSLSNSGYSKGDAYGDEALQVLLKRAEDNRDRLVVILAGYPEGMDRLLAANPGLGSRFTTRVDFPSYRPLELTRIGEVLAAENGDVWDEEAVEELRSISGHVVDQSWIDELGNGRFLRTLYEKSCAYRDLRLSGWSGTPTRDDLATLRLPDLMQAYGEVLSGRGPMYRDPQDPPLG
;
A
#
# COMPACT_ATOMS: atom_id res chain seq x y z
N MET A 1 -23.18 20.00 -67.82
CA MET A 1 -22.26 19.36 -66.87
C MET A 1 -21.84 20.45 -65.90
N ASP A 2 -22.55 20.59 -64.79
CA ASP A 2 -22.21 21.63 -63.81
C ASP A 2 -21.11 21.12 -62.90
N PHE A 3 -19.93 21.76 -63.00
CA PHE A 3 -18.88 21.62 -62.01
C PHE A 3 -19.28 22.39 -60.76
N GLY A 4 -20.07 21.74 -59.91
CA GLY A 4 -20.45 22.25 -58.60
C GLY A 4 -19.22 22.52 -57.74
N THR A 5 -18.98 23.81 -57.50
CA THR A 5 -18.04 24.40 -56.55
C THR A 5 -17.67 23.49 -55.37
N GLN A 6 -16.42 23.04 -55.32
CA GLN A 6 -15.84 22.48 -54.09
C GLN A 6 -15.80 23.60 -53.04
N GLY A 7 -16.61 23.48 -51.99
CA GLY A 7 -16.67 24.46 -50.92
C GLY A 7 -15.33 24.54 -50.17
N SER A 8 -14.91 25.77 -49.84
CA SER A 8 -13.74 26.00 -49.00
C SER A 8 -13.90 25.28 -47.65
N HIS A 9 -13.04 24.29 -47.38
CA HIS A 9 -12.98 23.67 -46.05
C HIS A 9 -12.71 24.73 -44.99
N ALA A 10 -13.45 24.70 -43.88
CA ALA A 10 -13.20 25.62 -42.79
C ALA A 10 -11.79 25.35 -42.22
N PRO A 11 -11.07 26.37 -41.70
CA PRO A 11 -9.73 26.16 -41.14
C PRO A 11 -9.65 25.04 -40.08
N ALA A 12 -10.73 24.84 -39.32
CA ALA A 12 -10.84 23.75 -38.34
C ALA A 12 -10.96 22.36 -39.00
N ASP A 13 -11.72 22.23 -40.10
CA ASP A 13 -11.84 20.97 -40.86
C ASP A 13 -10.48 20.56 -41.45
N LEU A 14 -9.70 21.54 -41.93
CA LEU A 14 -8.35 21.30 -42.47
C LEU A 14 -7.36 20.85 -41.39
N ALA A 15 -7.39 21.48 -40.20
CA ALA A 15 -6.57 21.06 -39.06
C ALA A 15 -6.94 19.63 -38.62
N TRP A 16 -8.23 19.31 -38.54
CA TRP A 16 -8.69 17.95 -38.20
C TRP A 16 -8.24 16.90 -39.23
N LEU A 17 -8.34 17.19 -40.53
CA LEU A 17 -7.84 16.30 -41.58
C LEU A 17 -6.34 16.01 -41.45
N ARG A 18 -5.52 17.05 -41.24
CA ARG A 18 -4.08 16.91 -41.02
C ARG A 18 -3.77 16.10 -39.77
N ALA A 19 -4.52 16.32 -38.69
CA ALA A 19 -4.37 15.58 -37.46
C ALA A 19 -4.65 14.08 -37.65
N VAL A 20 -5.70 13.73 -38.38
CA VAL A 20 -6.03 12.33 -38.71
C VAL A 20 -4.99 11.70 -39.65
N ASP A 21 -4.50 12.45 -40.64
CA ASP A 21 -3.44 11.96 -41.54
C ASP A 21 -2.12 11.74 -40.76
N ALA A 22 -1.72 12.68 -39.90
CA ALA A 22 -0.55 12.54 -39.02
C ALA A 22 -0.70 11.38 -38.03
N TYR A 23 -1.89 11.21 -37.43
CA TYR A 23 -2.21 10.08 -36.55
C TYR A 23 -2.06 8.74 -37.29
N THR A 24 -2.58 8.66 -38.52
CA THR A 24 -2.47 7.47 -39.39
C THR A 24 -1.02 7.16 -39.77
N MET A 25 -0.17 8.18 -39.89
CA MET A 25 1.27 8.03 -40.16
C MET A 25 2.12 7.79 -38.90
N GLY A 26 1.53 7.73 -37.70
CA GLY A 26 2.25 7.56 -36.44
C GLY A 26 2.98 8.82 -35.93
N ALA A 27 2.74 9.99 -36.54
CA ALA A 27 3.32 11.27 -36.16
C ALA A 27 2.54 11.91 -35.00
N TYR A 28 2.48 11.22 -33.85
CA TYR A 28 1.55 11.52 -32.75
C TYR A 28 1.65 12.94 -32.18
N ALA A 29 2.86 13.49 -32.02
CA ALA A 29 3.04 14.85 -31.53
C ALA A 29 2.46 15.91 -32.49
N GLN A 30 2.63 15.72 -33.79
CA GLN A 30 2.03 16.57 -34.83
C GLN A 30 0.51 16.40 -34.88
N ALA A 31 0.03 15.16 -34.72
CA ALA A 31 -1.40 14.88 -34.64
C ALA A 31 -2.05 15.59 -33.43
N GLU A 32 -1.39 15.59 -32.27
CA GLU A 32 -1.86 16.31 -31.09
C GLU A 32 -1.94 17.82 -31.33
N GLU A 33 -0.89 18.42 -31.92
CA GLU A 33 -0.87 19.86 -32.20
C GLU A 33 -2.00 20.27 -33.17
N GLU A 34 -2.22 19.51 -34.23
CA GLU A 34 -3.28 19.77 -35.23
C GLU A 34 -4.68 19.48 -34.65
N PHE A 35 -4.87 18.46 -33.79
CA PHE A 35 -6.13 18.28 -33.05
C PHE A 35 -6.39 19.41 -32.04
N ARG A 36 -5.35 19.90 -31.35
CA ARG A 36 -5.44 21.11 -30.49
C ARG A 36 -5.72 22.36 -31.33
N ALA A 37 -5.22 22.46 -32.56
CA ALA A 37 -5.56 23.55 -33.47
C ALA A 37 -7.03 23.48 -33.90
N ALA A 38 -7.53 22.30 -34.26
CA ALA A 38 -8.93 22.09 -34.60
C ALA A 38 -9.88 22.45 -33.43
N THR A 39 -9.58 22.03 -32.19
CA THR A 39 -10.40 22.38 -31.01
C THR A 39 -10.26 23.82 -30.55
N ARG A 40 -9.18 24.53 -30.87
CA ARG A 40 -9.07 26.00 -30.69
C ARG A 40 -9.94 26.77 -31.69
N LEU A 41 -10.03 26.27 -32.93
CA LEU A 41 -10.80 26.92 -34.02
C LEU A 41 -12.30 26.60 -33.95
N ASP A 42 -12.67 25.37 -33.59
CA ASP A 42 -14.03 24.94 -33.28
C ASP A 42 -14.04 24.11 -31.97
N PRO A 43 -14.24 24.75 -30.81
CA PRO A 43 -14.36 24.05 -29.53
C PRO A 43 -15.50 23.04 -29.45
N GLY A 44 -16.47 23.11 -30.38
CA GLY A 44 -17.58 22.16 -30.49
C GLY A 44 -17.30 20.95 -31.37
N MET A 45 -16.11 20.84 -31.98
CA MET A 45 -15.74 19.73 -32.86
C MET A 45 -15.44 18.45 -32.05
N ALA A 46 -16.49 17.68 -31.74
CA ALA A 46 -16.38 16.49 -30.90
C ALA A 46 -15.40 15.43 -31.46
N ASP A 47 -15.29 15.26 -32.78
CA ASP A 47 -14.31 14.35 -33.40
C ASP A 47 -12.85 14.82 -33.29
N ALA A 48 -12.58 16.10 -33.00
CA ALA A 48 -11.22 16.58 -32.71
C ALA A 48 -10.85 16.28 -31.24
N TRP A 49 -11.80 16.41 -30.33
CA TRP A 49 -11.65 15.95 -28.95
C TRP A 49 -11.48 14.42 -28.87
N LEU A 50 -12.12 13.65 -29.76
CA LEU A 50 -11.88 12.20 -29.89
C LEU A 50 -10.42 11.90 -30.27
N GLY A 51 -9.80 12.71 -31.11
CA GLY A 51 -8.38 12.60 -31.48
C GLY A 51 -7.44 12.83 -30.30
N LEU A 52 -7.69 13.88 -29.51
CA LEU A 52 -6.94 14.14 -28.27
C LEU A 52 -7.13 13.00 -27.25
N HIS A 53 -8.35 12.50 -27.10
CA HIS A 53 -8.65 11.35 -26.25
C HIS A 53 -7.95 10.06 -26.71
N ALA A 54 -7.85 9.82 -28.02
CA ALA A 54 -7.11 8.70 -28.62
C ALA A 54 -5.60 8.80 -28.37
N LEU A 55 -5.04 10.01 -28.47
CA LEU A 55 -3.64 10.31 -28.14
C LEU A 55 -3.34 10.35 -26.64
N ARG A 56 -4.33 10.10 -25.78
CA ARG A 56 -4.27 10.24 -24.31
C ARG A 56 -3.94 11.66 -23.81
N ALA A 57 -4.04 12.66 -24.68
CA ALA A 57 -3.90 14.07 -24.33
C ALA A 57 -5.18 14.60 -23.68
N ASP A 58 -5.13 14.89 -22.38
CA ASP A 58 -6.24 15.44 -21.59
C ASP A 58 -7.57 14.66 -21.74
N THR A 59 -7.50 13.34 -21.47
CA THR A 59 -8.62 12.39 -21.65
C THR A 59 -9.90 12.84 -20.96
N THR A 60 -9.81 13.36 -19.72
CA THR A 60 -10.97 13.82 -18.96
C THR A 60 -11.63 15.04 -19.59
N ALA A 61 -10.88 16.11 -19.91
CA ALA A 61 -11.49 17.27 -20.53
C ALA A 61 -12.00 16.94 -21.93
N ALA A 62 -11.26 16.15 -22.70
CA ALA A 62 -11.69 15.66 -24.01
C ALA A 62 -13.02 14.90 -23.93
N LEU A 63 -13.17 13.97 -22.98
CA LEU A 63 -14.41 13.22 -22.78
C LEU A 63 -15.60 14.12 -22.40
N LEU A 64 -15.40 15.04 -21.45
CA LEU A 64 -16.44 15.98 -21.03
C LEU A 64 -16.81 16.97 -22.16
N ARG A 65 -15.86 17.35 -23.02
CA ARG A 65 -16.10 18.18 -24.21
C ARG A 65 -16.83 17.41 -25.30
N MET A 66 -16.43 16.17 -25.60
CA MET A 66 -17.17 15.28 -26.49
C MET A 66 -18.62 15.12 -26.03
N TYR A 67 -18.87 14.80 -24.76
CA TYR A 67 -20.22 14.62 -24.22
C TYR A 67 -21.06 15.91 -24.26
N ARG A 68 -20.44 17.06 -23.98
CA ARG A 68 -21.09 18.39 -24.11
C ARG A 68 -21.55 18.69 -25.53
N HIS A 69 -20.80 18.22 -26.53
CA HIS A 69 -21.06 18.42 -27.95
C HIS A 69 -21.46 17.11 -28.67
N ARG A 70 -22.07 16.17 -27.94
CA ARG A 70 -22.40 14.80 -28.42
C ARG A 70 -23.27 14.76 -29.67
N ASP A 71 -24.08 15.79 -29.90
CA ASP A 71 -24.93 15.91 -31.10
C ASP A 71 -24.10 16.12 -32.40
N ARG A 72 -22.81 16.47 -32.25
CA ARG A 72 -21.81 16.60 -33.33
C ARG A 72 -20.78 15.46 -33.33
N PHE A 73 -20.96 14.42 -32.51
CA PHE A 73 -20.03 13.29 -32.44
C PHE A 73 -20.17 12.40 -33.68
N GLY A 74 -19.06 12.18 -34.39
CA GLY A 74 -19.05 11.50 -35.68
C GLY A 74 -19.31 12.40 -36.91
N GLU A 75 -19.59 13.70 -36.72
CA GLU A 75 -19.88 14.64 -37.81
C GLU A 75 -18.73 14.70 -38.85
N GLN A 76 -17.49 14.86 -38.38
CA GLN A 76 -16.33 15.01 -39.25
C GLN A 76 -15.88 13.68 -39.84
N ARG A 77 -15.95 12.60 -39.05
CA ARG A 77 -15.70 11.23 -39.52
C ARG A 77 -16.64 10.85 -40.66
N ALA A 78 -17.93 11.14 -40.53
CA ALA A 78 -18.92 10.92 -41.58
C ALA A 78 -18.70 11.83 -42.80
N ARG A 79 -18.51 13.14 -42.58
CA ARG A 79 -18.33 14.15 -43.64
C ARG A 79 -17.10 13.90 -44.50
N HIS A 80 -16.00 13.48 -43.91
CA HIS A 80 -14.71 13.26 -44.58
C HIS A 80 -14.40 11.79 -44.88
N ARG A 81 -15.27 10.85 -44.47
CA ARG A 81 -15.10 9.40 -44.64
C ARG A 81 -13.75 8.90 -44.08
N ARG A 82 -13.38 9.38 -42.90
CA ARG A 82 -12.18 8.96 -42.17
C ARG A 82 -12.56 8.20 -40.93
N THR A 83 -11.80 7.16 -40.61
CA THR A 83 -11.92 6.42 -39.34
C THR A 83 -11.05 7.06 -38.29
N LEU A 84 -11.62 7.26 -37.10
CA LEU A 84 -10.92 7.63 -35.87
C LEU A 84 -11.75 7.08 -34.72
N ASN A 85 -11.09 6.40 -33.80
CA ASN A 85 -11.67 5.80 -32.62
C ASN A 85 -10.72 5.95 -31.43
N SER A 86 -11.22 5.63 -30.24
CA SER A 86 -10.42 5.59 -29.03
C SER A 86 -10.87 4.42 -28.16
N TRP A 87 -10.30 4.30 -26.95
CA TRP A 87 -10.64 3.27 -25.98
C TRP A 87 -10.96 3.95 -24.65
N TYR A 88 -12.05 3.52 -24.02
CA TYR A 88 -12.45 3.96 -22.67
C TYR A 88 -12.50 2.76 -21.74
N TRP A 89 -12.38 2.99 -20.43
CA TRP A 89 -12.59 1.95 -19.44
C TRP A 89 -14.09 1.81 -19.14
N LEU A 90 -14.60 0.58 -19.15
CA LEU A 90 -15.96 0.22 -18.74
C LEU A 90 -15.84 -0.57 -17.42
N GLY A 91 -16.15 0.09 -16.30
CA GLY A 91 -15.69 -0.40 -15.00
C GLY A 91 -14.16 -0.34 -14.89
N TRP A 92 -13.56 -1.30 -14.19
CA TRP A 92 -12.14 -1.27 -13.83
C TRP A 92 -11.20 -1.97 -14.81
N TRP A 93 -11.74 -2.76 -15.76
CA TRP A 93 -10.94 -3.78 -16.47
C TRP A 93 -11.29 -4.00 -17.94
N VAL A 94 -12.50 -3.65 -18.36
CA VAL A 94 -12.95 -3.85 -19.75
C VAL A 94 -12.67 -2.58 -20.54
N GLN A 95 -12.16 -2.70 -21.77
CA GLN A 95 -11.94 -1.57 -22.67
C GLN A 95 -12.73 -1.71 -23.97
N PRO A 96 -13.96 -1.16 -24.08
CA PRO A 96 -14.65 -1.06 -25.35
C PRO A 96 -14.06 0.06 -26.21
N VAL A 97 -14.31 -0.03 -27.52
CA VAL A 97 -14.00 1.04 -28.47
C VAL A 97 -14.98 2.20 -28.26
N LEU A 98 -14.47 3.42 -28.22
CA LEU A 98 -15.21 4.67 -28.30
C LEU A 98 -15.30 5.08 -29.77
N GLU A 99 -16.42 4.76 -30.43
CA GLU A 99 -16.65 5.10 -31.84
C GLU A 99 -18.00 5.77 -32.09
N THR A 100 -19.08 5.29 -31.48
CA THR A 100 -20.46 5.74 -31.69
C THR A 100 -20.94 6.68 -30.59
N SER A 101 -22.02 7.44 -30.84
CA SER A 101 -22.63 8.30 -29.81
C SER A 101 -23.14 7.49 -28.62
N ARG A 102 -23.51 6.21 -28.81
CA ARG A 102 -23.84 5.26 -27.74
C ARG A 102 -22.63 4.97 -26.86
N ASP A 103 -21.44 4.77 -27.45
CA ASP A 103 -20.21 4.53 -26.69
C ASP A 103 -19.80 5.77 -25.89
N LEU A 104 -20.03 6.97 -26.44
CA LEU A 104 -19.77 8.23 -25.74
C LEU A 104 -20.64 8.42 -24.49
N LEU A 105 -21.91 7.99 -24.53
CA LEU A 105 -22.79 8.00 -23.36
C LEU A 105 -22.25 7.07 -22.26
N LEU A 106 -21.83 5.86 -22.64
CA LEU A 106 -21.27 4.87 -21.71
C LEU A 106 -19.91 5.29 -21.15
N ALA A 107 -19.03 5.86 -21.98
CA ALA A 107 -17.75 6.41 -21.54
C ALA A 107 -17.96 7.55 -20.53
N HIS A 108 -18.90 8.45 -20.80
CA HIS A 108 -19.26 9.52 -19.87
C HIS A 108 -19.85 8.98 -18.55
N ALA A 109 -20.69 7.94 -18.58
CA ALA A 109 -21.17 7.31 -17.35
C ALA A 109 -20.05 6.60 -16.58
N SER A 110 -19.15 5.89 -17.27
CA SER A 110 -18.03 5.18 -16.68
C SER A 110 -17.01 6.12 -16.00
N HIS A 111 -16.86 7.35 -16.49
CA HIS A 111 -16.03 8.39 -15.86
C HIS A 111 -16.38 8.66 -14.38
N TRP A 112 -17.66 8.49 -14.00
CA TRP A 112 -18.15 8.74 -12.64
C TRP A 112 -18.09 7.52 -11.71
N LEU A 113 -17.43 6.42 -12.11
CA LEU A 113 -17.27 5.20 -11.30
C LEU A 113 -16.18 5.30 -10.21
N ASP A 114 -16.13 6.41 -9.47
CA ASP A 114 -15.18 6.63 -8.38
C ASP A 114 -15.79 6.46 -6.96
N GLY A 115 -17.11 6.24 -6.88
CA GLY A 115 -17.87 6.10 -5.63
C GLY A 115 -18.11 7.42 -4.86
N ARG A 116 -17.53 8.54 -5.30
CA ARG A 116 -17.73 9.86 -4.69
C ARG A 116 -18.85 10.63 -5.39
N HIS A 117 -19.00 10.42 -6.69
CA HIS A 117 -19.92 11.14 -7.58
C HIS A 117 -21.13 10.29 -8.02
N VAL A 118 -21.76 9.58 -7.08
CA VAL A 118 -22.94 8.72 -7.36
C VAL A 118 -24.12 9.51 -7.98
N PRO A 119 -24.43 10.75 -7.57
CA PRO A 119 -25.50 11.55 -8.22
C PRO A 119 -25.18 11.95 -9.67
N GLU A 120 -23.91 12.10 -10.03
CA GLU A 120 -23.44 12.38 -11.39
C GLU A 120 -23.53 11.11 -12.24
N LEU A 121 -23.12 9.97 -11.68
CA LEU A 121 -23.25 8.64 -12.27
C LEU A 121 -24.72 8.30 -12.56
N ASP A 122 -25.63 8.49 -11.60
CA ASP A 122 -27.06 8.22 -11.80
C ASP A 122 -27.67 9.10 -12.91
N ARG A 123 -27.26 10.38 -12.99
CA ARG A 123 -27.67 11.27 -14.08
C ARG A 123 -27.09 10.86 -15.43
N ALA A 124 -25.85 10.36 -15.46
CA ALA A 124 -25.23 9.87 -16.68
C ALA A 124 -25.88 8.56 -17.18
N LEU A 125 -26.15 7.62 -16.28
CA LEU A 125 -26.84 6.36 -16.55
C LEU A 125 -28.27 6.57 -17.05
N ALA A 126 -29.00 7.56 -16.53
CA ALA A 126 -30.32 7.92 -17.04
C ALA A 126 -30.31 8.38 -18.52
N GLY A 127 -29.14 8.77 -19.05
CA GLY A 127 -28.94 9.08 -20.47
C GLY A 127 -28.42 7.92 -21.32
N CYS A 128 -28.10 6.76 -20.73
CA CYS A 128 -27.62 5.57 -21.44
C CYS A 128 -28.78 4.76 -22.06
N PRO A 129 -28.49 3.82 -22.97
CA PRO A 129 -29.48 2.86 -23.44
C PRO A 129 -30.07 2.03 -22.28
N PRO A 130 -31.35 1.60 -22.37
CA PRO A 130 -31.96 0.78 -21.31
C PRO A 130 -31.25 -0.56 -21.15
N VAL A 131 -31.19 -1.06 -19.91
CA VAL A 131 -30.39 -2.24 -19.54
C VAL A 131 -30.85 -3.54 -20.22
N GLU A 132 -32.08 -3.59 -20.71
CA GLU A 132 -32.64 -4.68 -21.52
C GLU A 132 -32.10 -4.69 -22.96
N ALA A 133 -31.71 -3.52 -23.50
CA ALA A 133 -31.25 -3.38 -24.87
C ALA A 133 -29.72 -3.43 -25.03
N ASP A 134 -28.98 -3.16 -23.95
CA ASP A 134 -27.52 -2.95 -24.02
C ASP A 134 -26.75 -3.64 -22.87
N PRO A 135 -25.90 -4.66 -23.18
CA PRO A 135 -25.11 -5.37 -22.18
C PRO A 135 -24.11 -4.49 -21.41
N GLN A 136 -23.51 -3.48 -22.05
CA GLN A 136 -22.52 -2.62 -21.40
C GLN A 136 -23.19 -1.55 -20.53
N ALA A 137 -24.35 -1.03 -20.94
CA ALA A 137 -25.19 -0.20 -20.07
C ALA A 137 -25.61 -0.98 -18.82
N ARG A 138 -26.11 -2.22 -18.99
CA ARG A 138 -26.43 -3.14 -17.88
C ARG A 138 -25.22 -3.36 -16.96
N PHE A 139 -24.02 -3.51 -17.52
CA PHE A 139 -22.80 -3.65 -16.73
C PHE A 139 -22.44 -2.39 -15.94
N LEU A 140 -22.61 -1.18 -16.49
CA LEU A 140 -22.41 0.05 -15.71
C LEU A 140 -23.43 0.19 -14.56
N HIS A 141 -24.68 -0.25 -14.76
CA HIS A 141 -25.66 -0.35 -13.68
C HIS A 141 -25.25 -1.39 -12.60
N ALA A 142 -24.57 -2.49 -12.99
CA ALA A 142 -23.94 -3.39 -12.04
C ALA A 142 -22.79 -2.69 -11.27
N CYS A 143 -21.87 -2.00 -11.94
CA CYS A 143 -20.81 -1.24 -11.26
C CYS A 143 -21.38 -0.19 -10.27
N ARG A 144 -22.48 0.48 -10.65
CA ARG A 144 -23.22 1.40 -9.76
C ARG A 144 -23.80 0.69 -8.54
N ALA A 145 -24.45 -0.46 -8.73
CA ALA A 145 -25.00 -1.27 -7.63
C ALA A 145 -23.90 -1.73 -6.65
N TYR A 146 -22.73 -2.13 -7.17
CA TYR A 146 -21.55 -2.45 -6.37
C TYR A 146 -21.07 -1.27 -5.51
N LEU A 147 -20.95 -0.07 -6.11
CA LEU A 147 -20.49 1.13 -5.39
C LEU A 147 -21.40 1.51 -4.21
N VAL A 148 -22.72 1.37 -4.37
CA VAL A 148 -23.70 1.62 -3.29
C VAL A 148 -23.93 0.42 -2.36
N LYS A 149 -23.24 -0.71 -2.59
CA LYS A 149 -23.37 -1.98 -1.85
C LYS A 149 -24.76 -2.62 -1.92
N ASP A 150 -25.46 -2.41 -3.03
CA ASP A 150 -26.74 -3.07 -3.34
C ASP A 150 -26.46 -4.43 -4.01
N TRP A 151 -26.29 -5.46 -3.18
CA TRP A 151 -25.92 -6.79 -3.64
C TRP A 151 -27.04 -7.51 -4.42
N GLU A 152 -28.31 -7.24 -4.10
CA GLU A 152 -29.44 -7.82 -4.83
C GLU A 152 -29.52 -7.26 -6.26
N GLN A 153 -29.44 -5.94 -6.40
CA GLN A 153 -29.49 -5.30 -7.70
C GLN A 153 -28.22 -5.62 -8.53
N LEU A 154 -27.07 -5.80 -7.87
CA LEU A 154 -25.84 -6.29 -8.50
C LEU A 154 -26.02 -7.69 -9.11
N VAL A 155 -26.67 -8.62 -8.41
CA VAL A 155 -27.01 -9.95 -8.95
C VAL A 155 -27.92 -9.83 -10.17
N ARG A 156 -29.01 -9.05 -10.08
CA ARG A 156 -29.98 -8.88 -11.19
C ARG A 156 -29.37 -8.30 -12.46
N HIS A 157 -28.41 -7.39 -12.34
CA HIS A 157 -27.72 -6.81 -13.49
C HIS A 157 -26.62 -7.71 -14.06
N THR A 158 -25.92 -8.49 -13.24
CA THR A 158 -24.82 -9.35 -13.71
C THR A 158 -25.28 -10.69 -14.29
N GLU A 159 -26.41 -11.22 -13.85
CA GLU A 159 -26.85 -12.57 -14.23
C GLU A 159 -27.07 -12.77 -15.76
N PRO A 160 -27.68 -11.85 -16.52
CA PRO A 160 -27.78 -12.00 -17.98
C PRO A 160 -26.46 -11.73 -18.75
N LEU A 161 -25.39 -11.34 -18.05
CA LEU A 161 -24.08 -11.04 -18.65
C LEU A 161 -23.07 -12.17 -18.45
N LEU A 162 -23.40 -13.22 -17.71
CA LEU A 162 -22.47 -14.30 -17.34
C LEU A 162 -21.87 -15.01 -18.57
N ASP A 163 -22.69 -15.29 -19.58
CA ASP A 163 -22.27 -15.94 -20.83
C ASP A 163 -21.74 -14.95 -21.89
N ASP A 164 -21.74 -13.64 -21.61
CA ASP A 164 -21.26 -12.64 -22.56
C ASP A 164 -19.75 -12.85 -22.85
N PRO A 165 -19.30 -12.94 -24.11
CA PRO A 165 -17.90 -13.21 -24.44
C PRO A 165 -16.91 -12.17 -23.91
N PHE A 166 -17.34 -10.92 -23.72
CA PHE A 166 -16.53 -9.76 -23.40
C PHE A 166 -16.68 -9.33 -21.93
N LEU A 167 -17.90 -9.41 -21.39
CA LEU A 167 -18.23 -8.99 -20.02
C LEU A 167 -18.31 -10.16 -19.02
N GLY A 168 -18.44 -11.40 -19.48
CA GLY A 168 -18.79 -12.55 -18.62
C GLY A 168 -17.79 -12.88 -17.50
N ILE A 169 -16.50 -12.55 -17.68
CA ILE A 169 -15.49 -12.70 -16.61
C ILE A 169 -15.76 -11.72 -15.48
N GLU A 170 -15.96 -10.45 -15.79
CA GLU A 170 -16.26 -9.42 -14.79
C GLU A 170 -17.66 -9.59 -14.19
N ALA A 171 -18.66 -9.87 -15.02
CA ALA A 171 -20.01 -10.15 -14.55
C ALA A 171 -20.02 -11.35 -13.60
N GLY A 172 -19.25 -12.42 -13.88
CA GLY A 172 -19.07 -13.56 -12.99
C GLY A 172 -18.36 -13.20 -11.68
N LEU A 173 -17.33 -12.35 -11.73
CA LEU A 173 -16.67 -11.80 -10.54
C LEU A 173 -17.67 -11.00 -9.67
N PHE A 174 -18.38 -10.02 -10.24
CA PHE A 174 -19.36 -9.21 -9.53
C PHE A 174 -20.56 -10.02 -9.00
N ALA A 175 -21.09 -10.95 -9.80
CA ALA A 175 -22.18 -11.86 -9.41
C ALA A 175 -21.76 -12.79 -8.25
N GLY A 176 -20.52 -13.29 -8.30
CA GLY A 176 -19.93 -14.11 -7.24
C GLY A 176 -19.68 -13.32 -5.96
N MET A 177 -19.06 -12.15 -6.05
CA MET A 177 -18.86 -11.23 -4.92
C MET A 177 -20.18 -10.91 -4.21
N ALA A 178 -21.22 -10.56 -4.97
CA ALA A 178 -22.55 -10.26 -4.42
C ALA A 178 -23.14 -11.45 -3.67
N ARG A 179 -23.07 -12.66 -4.24
CA ARG A 179 -23.58 -13.88 -3.61
C ARG A 179 -22.78 -14.30 -2.37
N VAL A 180 -21.45 -14.13 -2.35
CA VAL A 180 -20.65 -14.31 -1.13
C VAL A 180 -21.06 -13.31 -0.04
N ARG A 181 -21.33 -12.04 -0.41
CA ARG A 181 -21.81 -11.00 0.54
C ARG A 181 -23.24 -11.24 1.06
N LEU A 182 -24.05 -11.99 0.31
CA LEU A 182 -25.39 -12.44 0.69
C LEU A 182 -25.39 -13.83 1.35
N GLU A 183 -24.23 -14.39 1.69
CA GLU A 183 -24.04 -15.73 2.27
C GLU A 183 -24.54 -16.90 1.40
N MET A 184 -24.80 -16.64 0.11
CA MET A 184 -25.26 -17.60 -0.90
C MET A 184 -24.08 -18.37 -1.51
N TYR A 185 -23.17 -18.90 -0.67
CA TYR A 185 -21.86 -19.44 -1.07
C TYR A 185 -21.96 -20.52 -2.16
N SER A 186 -22.89 -21.46 -2.02
CA SER A 186 -23.13 -22.55 -3.00
C SER A 186 -23.57 -22.04 -4.39
N GLN A 187 -24.15 -20.84 -4.47
CA GLN A 187 -24.49 -20.20 -5.75
C GLN A 187 -23.36 -19.31 -6.28
N ALA A 188 -22.49 -18.80 -5.41
CA ALA A 188 -21.34 -17.99 -5.81
C ALA A 188 -20.25 -18.84 -6.49
N GLU A 189 -19.99 -20.03 -5.96
CA GLU A 189 -18.93 -20.93 -6.42
C GLU A 189 -18.94 -21.26 -7.92
N PRO A 190 -20.03 -21.77 -8.53
CA PRO A 190 -20.01 -22.14 -9.95
C PRO A 190 -19.75 -20.94 -10.85
N LEU A 191 -20.21 -19.74 -10.46
CA LEU A 191 -19.99 -18.50 -11.21
C LEU A 191 -18.51 -18.06 -11.14
N LEU A 192 -17.92 -18.08 -9.95
CA LEU A 192 -16.53 -17.71 -9.72
C LEU A 192 -15.56 -18.71 -10.35
N ALA A 193 -15.87 -20.00 -10.30
CA ALA A 193 -15.11 -21.05 -10.95
C ALA A 193 -15.17 -20.91 -12.48
N ALA A 194 -16.36 -20.69 -13.06
CA ALA A 194 -16.50 -20.47 -14.51
C ALA A 194 -15.76 -19.21 -14.99
N ALA A 195 -15.85 -18.11 -14.26
CA ALA A 195 -15.11 -16.89 -14.57
C ALA A 195 -13.60 -17.08 -14.44
N LEU A 196 -13.11 -17.77 -13.40
CA LEU A 196 -11.69 -18.08 -13.21
C LEU A 196 -11.12 -19.02 -14.30
N MET A 197 -11.95 -19.93 -14.83
CA MET A 197 -11.59 -20.80 -15.96
C MET A 197 -11.51 -20.04 -17.30
N ARG A 198 -12.34 -19.01 -17.49
CA ARG A 198 -12.32 -18.14 -18.68
C ARG A 198 -11.24 -17.06 -18.61
N CYS A 199 -10.86 -16.62 -17.41
CA CYS A 199 -9.81 -15.64 -17.15
C CYS A 199 -8.41 -16.20 -17.50
N ARG A 200 -7.59 -15.42 -18.22
CA ARG A 200 -6.20 -15.77 -18.56
C ARG A 200 -5.25 -15.47 -17.39
N SER A 201 -4.07 -16.10 -17.39
CA SER A 201 -3.05 -15.95 -16.33
C SER A 201 -2.57 -14.51 -16.10
N GLU A 202 -2.47 -13.73 -17.17
CA GLU A 202 -1.96 -12.34 -17.20
C GLU A 202 -3.00 -11.30 -16.81
N GLN A 203 -4.28 -11.67 -16.74
CA GLN A 203 -5.35 -10.72 -16.47
C GLN A 203 -5.40 -10.34 -14.98
N PRO A 204 -5.45 -9.04 -14.61
CA PRO A 204 -5.38 -8.61 -13.22
C PRO A 204 -6.41 -9.28 -12.30
N GLN A 205 -7.66 -9.39 -12.77
CA GLN A 205 -8.82 -9.88 -11.97
C GLN A 205 -8.71 -11.34 -11.54
N ARG A 206 -7.71 -12.08 -12.05
CA ARG A 206 -7.46 -13.47 -11.65
C ARG A 206 -7.12 -13.59 -10.17
N LYS A 207 -6.56 -12.55 -9.54
CA LYS A 207 -6.30 -12.51 -8.09
C LYS A 207 -7.63 -12.41 -7.31
N GLU A 208 -8.46 -11.46 -7.69
CA GLU A 208 -9.78 -11.19 -7.13
C GLU A 208 -10.68 -12.43 -7.24
N LEU A 209 -10.75 -13.05 -8.42
CA LEU A 209 -11.52 -14.27 -8.67
C LEU A 209 -11.08 -15.44 -7.77
N ARG A 210 -9.76 -15.65 -7.58
CA ARG A 210 -9.25 -16.69 -6.67
C ARG A 210 -9.63 -16.42 -5.22
N TYR A 211 -9.50 -15.17 -4.76
CA TYR A 211 -9.88 -14.79 -3.40
C TYR A 211 -11.37 -15.02 -3.13
N TRP A 212 -12.25 -14.58 -4.04
CA TRP A 212 -13.69 -14.75 -3.85
C TRP A 212 -14.14 -16.21 -4.00
N LEU A 213 -13.49 -17.00 -4.86
CA LEU A 213 -13.73 -18.45 -4.94
C LEU A 213 -13.28 -19.16 -3.65
N ALA A 214 -12.15 -18.74 -3.05
CA ALA A 214 -11.70 -19.25 -1.76
C ALA A 214 -12.72 -18.94 -0.65
N ARG A 215 -13.27 -17.71 -0.62
CA ARG A 215 -14.36 -17.33 0.30
C ARG A 215 -15.63 -18.16 0.10
N ALA A 216 -15.97 -18.52 -1.14
CA ALA A 216 -17.11 -19.40 -1.42
C ALA A 216 -16.86 -20.84 -0.92
N HIS A 217 -15.65 -21.39 -1.15
CA HIS A 217 -15.28 -22.69 -0.61
C HIS A 217 -15.29 -22.72 0.93
N GLU A 218 -14.66 -21.74 1.58
CA GLU A 218 -14.67 -21.56 3.05
C GLU A 218 -16.09 -21.48 3.60
N GLY A 219 -16.96 -20.64 3.00
CA GLY A 219 -18.38 -20.51 3.39
C GLY A 219 -19.24 -21.76 3.16
N THR A 220 -18.77 -22.73 2.36
CA THR A 220 -19.40 -24.07 2.24
C THR A 220 -18.71 -25.15 3.07
N GLY A 221 -17.81 -24.78 3.99
CA GLY A 221 -17.08 -25.72 4.85
C GLY A 221 -15.93 -26.47 4.15
N ARG A 222 -15.51 -26.05 2.95
CA ARG A 222 -14.42 -26.68 2.18
C ARG A 222 -13.10 -25.91 2.30
N SER A 223 -12.65 -25.70 3.54
CA SER A 223 -11.40 -24.98 3.85
C SER A 223 -10.17 -25.53 3.12
N ALA A 224 -10.06 -26.86 2.98
CA ALA A 224 -8.99 -27.51 2.22
C ALA A 224 -8.93 -27.09 0.72
N ALA A 225 -10.09 -26.78 0.11
CA ALA A 225 -10.16 -26.28 -1.27
C ALA A 225 -9.88 -24.76 -1.36
N ALA A 226 -10.15 -24.01 -0.28
CA ALA A 226 -9.83 -22.59 -0.18
C ALA A 226 -8.32 -22.31 -0.02
N LEU A 227 -7.61 -23.13 0.75
CA LEU A 227 -6.16 -23.01 1.02
C LEU A 227 -5.28 -22.78 -0.23
N PRO A 228 -5.32 -23.61 -1.30
CA PRO A 228 -4.48 -23.40 -2.48
C PRO A 228 -4.79 -22.09 -3.22
N LEU A 229 -6.05 -21.63 -3.18
CA LEU A 229 -6.48 -20.36 -3.78
C LEU A 229 -5.95 -19.17 -2.97
N TYR A 230 -6.10 -19.18 -1.64
CA TYR A 230 -5.53 -18.14 -0.78
C TYR A 230 -4.00 -18.08 -0.86
N ARG A 231 -3.30 -19.24 -0.88
CA ARG A 231 -1.84 -19.29 -1.10
C ARG A 231 -1.44 -18.77 -2.49
N ALA A 232 -2.29 -18.88 -3.50
CA ALA A 232 -2.04 -18.29 -4.82
C ALA A 232 -2.23 -16.76 -4.83
N VAL A 233 -3.19 -16.24 -4.06
CA VAL A 233 -3.40 -14.79 -3.86
C VAL A 233 -2.26 -14.18 -3.05
N HIS A 234 -1.95 -14.74 -1.88
CA HIS A 234 -0.91 -14.23 -0.97
C HIS A 234 0.50 -14.19 -1.59
N ARG A 235 0.80 -15.09 -2.54
CA ARG A 235 2.08 -15.07 -3.29
C ARG A 235 2.17 -13.94 -4.33
N ILE A 236 1.03 -13.44 -4.81
CA ILE A 236 0.97 -12.30 -5.75
C ILE A 236 0.94 -10.99 -4.96
N ASP A 237 0.20 -10.97 -3.85
CA ASP A 237 -0.04 -9.79 -3.02
C ASP A 237 -0.38 -10.27 -1.60
N SER A 238 0.60 -10.23 -0.71
CA SER A 238 0.46 -10.65 0.69
C SER A 238 -0.40 -9.69 1.53
N THR A 239 -0.68 -8.49 1.01
CA THR A 239 -1.53 -7.47 1.61
C THR A 239 -2.96 -7.48 1.08
N PHE A 240 -3.31 -8.40 0.17
CA PHE A 240 -4.62 -8.41 -0.46
C PHE A 240 -5.73 -8.84 0.52
N MET A 241 -6.62 -7.90 0.85
CA MET A 241 -7.80 -8.15 1.68
C MET A 241 -7.42 -8.81 3.04
N ASP A 242 -8.23 -9.72 3.56
CA ASP A 242 -7.93 -10.48 4.78
C ASP A 242 -7.18 -11.81 4.51
N THR A 243 -6.59 -12.00 3.32
CA THR A 243 -6.00 -13.29 2.88
C THR A 243 -5.00 -13.87 3.88
N SER A 244 -4.13 -13.04 4.45
CA SER A 244 -3.11 -13.48 5.42
C SER A 244 -3.72 -13.94 6.74
N ALA A 245 -4.77 -13.25 7.22
CA ALA A 245 -5.53 -13.68 8.40
C ALA A 245 -6.34 -14.95 8.14
N ARG A 246 -6.91 -15.12 6.93
CA ARG A 246 -7.61 -16.35 6.51
C ARG A 246 -6.68 -17.56 6.48
N LEU A 247 -5.46 -17.39 5.98
CA LEU A 247 -4.45 -18.46 5.97
C LEU A 247 -4.03 -18.88 7.38
N ALA A 248 -3.91 -17.93 8.32
CA ALA A 248 -3.65 -18.24 9.73
C ALA A 248 -4.83 -18.98 10.37
N ALA A 249 -6.05 -18.45 10.25
CA ALA A 249 -7.25 -19.02 10.85
C ALA A 249 -7.56 -20.46 10.38
N ILE A 250 -7.33 -20.76 9.09
CA ILE A 250 -7.50 -22.13 8.58
C ILE A 250 -6.39 -23.05 9.11
N ALA A 251 -5.13 -22.59 9.18
CA ALA A 251 -4.03 -23.38 9.73
C ALA A 251 -4.20 -23.67 11.24
N GLU A 252 -4.79 -22.74 12.01
CA GLU A 252 -5.16 -22.95 13.41
C GLU A 252 -6.32 -23.94 13.55
N SER A 253 -7.31 -23.90 12.64
CA SER A 253 -8.43 -24.84 12.62
C SER A 253 -8.00 -26.26 12.25
N ASP A 254 -7.12 -26.44 11.25
CA ASP A 254 -6.59 -27.75 10.87
C ASP A 254 -5.66 -28.33 11.96
N GLY A 255 -5.08 -27.48 12.82
CA GLY A 255 -4.21 -27.87 13.93
C GLY A 255 -4.93 -28.42 15.18
N LEU A 256 -6.27 -28.46 15.17
CA LEU A 256 -7.08 -28.95 16.30
C LEU A 256 -7.57 -30.40 16.14
N ASP A 257 -7.33 -31.05 15.00
CA ASP A 257 -7.93 -32.35 14.62
C ASP A 257 -6.92 -33.50 14.37
N GLU A 258 -5.66 -33.39 14.81
CA GLU A 258 -4.72 -34.54 14.87
C GLU A 258 -4.35 -34.95 16.31
N PRO A 259 -4.86 -36.08 16.83
CA PRO A 259 -4.16 -36.84 17.85
C PRO A 259 -3.00 -37.62 17.22
N ALA A 260 -1.90 -37.74 17.95
CA ALA A 260 -0.66 -38.33 17.45
C ALA A 260 -0.79 -39.81 17.03
N ASP A 261 -0.65 -40.10 15.74
CA ASP A 261 0.06 -41.27 15.22
C ASP A 261 0.20 -41.19 13.68
N LEU A 262 1.46 -41.18 13.17
CA LEU A 262 1.89 -41.82 11.90
C LEU A 262 3.37 -41.56 11.57
N ALA A 263 4.26 -41.85 12.52
CA ALA A 263 5.69 -41.95 12.27
C ALA A 263 6.13 -43.38 11.88
N ALA A 264 5.47 -44.01 10.90
CA ALA A 264 5.99 -45.14 10.10
C ALA A 264 4.98 -45.66 9.07
N ILE A 265 5.37 -45.70 7.79
CA ILE A 265 5.59 -46.94 7.01
C ILE A 265 6.09 -46.55 5.59
N SER A 266 7.07 -47.30 5.10
CA SER A 266 7.72 -47.07 3.79
C SER A 266 6.96 -47.72 2.63
N LEU A 267 7.38 -47.42 1.39
CA LEU A 267 6.87 -48.02 0.16
C LEU A 267 6.86 -49.56 0.20
N ALA A 268 5.71 -50.19 -0.09
CA ALA A 268 5.65 -51.40 -0.93
C ALA A 268 4.21 -51.73 -1.40
N GLY A 269 4.06 -51.92 -2.72
CA GLY A 269 3.49 -53.14 -3.29
C GLY A 269 2.03 -53.54 -3.02
N ALA A 270 1.19 -53.25 -4.02
CA ALA A 270 0.24 -54.18 -4.67
C ALA A 270 -0.88 -54.89 -3.86
N GLY A 271 -2.12 -54.70 -4.35
CA GLY A 271 -2.99 -55.85 -4.66
C GLY A 271 -4.28 -56.02 -3.86
N GLY A 272 -5.40 -55.62 -4.46
CA GLY A 272 -6.51 -56.54 -4.71
C GLY A 272 -7.56 -56.81 -3.62
N GLN A 273 -8.77 -56.32 -3.92
CA GLN A 273 -10.06 -57.01 -3.79
C GLN A 273 -10.82 -57.09 -2.44
N ASP A 274 -12.12 -56.77 -2.60
CA ASP A 274 -13.31 -57.29 -1.92
C ASP A 274 -13.52 -57.06 -0.40
N ALA A 275 -14.74 -57.09 0.14
CA ALA A 275 -16.05 -56.64 -0.34
C ALA A 275 -17.08 -56.73 0.81
N THR A 276 -18.03 -55.80 0.86
CA THR A 276 -19.38 -55.92 1.46
C THR A 276 -19.59 -56.14 2.97
N ASP A 277 -20.73 -55.62 3.43
CA ASP A 277 -21.44 -55.79 4.71
C ASP A 277 -20.75 -55.36 6.03
N GLY A 278 -21.47 -54.82 7.02
CA GLY A 278 -22.89 -54.44 7.01
C GLY A 278 -23.56 -54.61 8.37
N ARG A 279 -24.19 -53.53 8.86
CA ARG A 279 -25.02 -53.45 10.09
C ARG A 279 -24.29 -53.68 11.42
N ASP A 280 -24.86 -53.37 12.59
CA ASP A 280 -25.80 -52.33 13.09
C ASP A 280 -26.01 -52.66 14.59
N THR A 281 -26.70 -51.82 15.37
CA THR A 281 -27.14 -52.06 16.77
C THR A 281 -26.00 -52.08 17.84
N THR A 282 -26.19 -51.68 19.11
CA THR A 282 -27.45 -51.47 19.88
C THR A 282 -27.26 -50.50 21.07
N THR A 283 -28.26 -49.64 21.29
CA THR A 283 -28.84 -49.20 22.59
C THR A 283 -27.97 -48.77 23.79
N ASP A 284 -28.09 -47.47 24.08
CA ASP A 284 -28.25 -46.78 25.40
C ASP A 284 -29.35 -47.44 26.31
N PRO A 285 -29.67 -47.03 27.58
CA PRO A 285 -29.34 -45.76 28.25
C PRO A 285 -29.09 -45.77 29.80
N ALA A 286 -28.98 -44.55 30.36
CA ALA A 286 -29.27 -44.13 31.76
C ALA A 286 -28.17 -44.35 32.85
N ASP A 287 -28.03 -43.53 33.90
CA ASP A 287 -28.99 -42.58 34.49
C ASP A 287 -28.37 -41.43 35.36
N THR A 288 -29.13 -40.34 35.56
CA THR A 288 -29.10 -39.34 36.68
C THR A 288 -27.87 -38.44 37.04
N LEU A 289 -28.12 -37.12 36.94
CA LEU A 289 -27.64 -36.01 37.82
C LEU A 289 -28.70 -35.76 38.96
N PRO A 290 -28.69 -34.77 39.91
CA PRO A 290 -27.91 -33.50 39.95
C PRO A 290 -27.50 -32.85 41.34
N ALA A 291 -26.69 -31.78 41.23
CA ALA A 291 -26.71 -30.44 41.89
C ALA A 291 -26.68 -30.13 43.43
N ASP A 292 -25.97 -29.02 43.70
CA ASP A 292 -26.19 -27.91 44.66
C ASP A 292 -25.93 -27.99 46.19
N GLY A 293 -25.09 -27.05 46.68
CA GLY A 293 -25.58 -26.05 47.66
C GLY A 293 -24.73 -25.61 48.87
N ARG A 294 -24.29 -24.34 48.83
CA ARG A 294 -24.25 -23.31 49.94
C ARG A 294 -23.09 -23.21 50.95
N ASP A 295 -22.67 -21.94 51.11
CA ASP A 295 -21.88 -21.32 52.20
C ASP A 295 -22.71 -21.04 53.48
N PRO A 296 -22.08 -20.80 54.65
CA PRO A 296 -22.33 -19.53 55.36
C PRO A 296 -21.14 -18.92 56.16
N ARG A 297 -21.26 -17.62 56.48
CA ARG A 297 -20.30 -16.75 57.22
C ARG A 297 -20.36 -16.88 58.76
N ALA A 298 -19.21 -16.70 59.45
CA ALA A 298 -19.05 -16.03 60.77
C ALA A 298 -17.54 -15.80 61.12
N ALA A 299 -17.19 -15.24 62.29
CA ALA A 299 -16.96 -13.80 62.52
C ALA A 299 -16.25 -13.54 63.89
N ALA A 300 -15.19 -12.70 63.96
CA ALA A 300 -14.59 -12.20 65.23
C ALA A 300 -13.65 -10.98 65.03
N GLU A 301 -13.55 -10.09 66.03
CA GLU A 301 -12.90 -8.77 65.96
C GLU A 301 -11.80 -8.54 67.03
N GLY A 302 -10.77 -7.74 66.67
CA GLY A 302 -10.03 -6.81 67.56
C GLY A 302 -9.19 -7.34 68.75
N PRO A 303 -8.54 -6.45 69.54
CA PRO A 303 -8.48 -4.97 69.41
C PRO A 303 -7.05 -4.35 69.44
N GLU A 304 -6.97 -3.05 69.12
CA GLU A 304 -5.79 -2.19 69.38
C GLU A 304 -5.84 -1.51 70.77
N GLY A 305 -4.69 -0.98 71.24
CA GLY A 305 -4.62 -0.06 72.39
C GLY A 305 -3.35 0.83 72.37
N PRO A 306 -3.37 2.06 72.95
CA PRO A 306 -2.42 3.15 72.63
C PRO A 306 -1.65 3.65 73.89
N PRO A 307 -1.21 4.93 74.04
CA PRO A 307 -0.39 5.85 73.22
C PRO A 307 0.92 6.27 73.97
N LEU A 308 1.69 7.29 73.52
CA LEU A 308 2.29 8.39 74.34
C LEU A 308 3.09 9.44 73.52
N MET A 309 3.45 10.59 74.15
CA MET A 309 3.80 11.87 73.50
C MET A 309 5.31 12.21 73.35
N GLY A 310 5.71 12.66 72.14
CA GLY A 310 6.69 13.74 71.82
C GLY A 310 8.15 13.70 72.35
N PRO A 311 9.01 14.70 72.02
CA PRO A 311 8.88 15.77 71.01
C PRO A 311 10.12 15.93 70.06
N ALA A 312 10.01 16.88 69.11
CA ALA A 312 11.08 17.59 68.37
C ALA A 312 11.93 16.85 67.31
N VAL A 313 12.10 17.48 66.13
CA VAL A 313 13.35 18.15 65.65
C VAL A 313 13.15 18.64 64.20
N VAL A 314 13.75 19.79 63.85
CA VAL A 314 13.65 20.44 62.54
C VAL A 314 14.40 19.65 61.46
N GLY A 315 13.81 19.55 60.26
CA GLY A 315 14.20 18.56 59.26
C GLY A 315 15.45 18.88 58.45
N ALA A 316 16.26 17.84 58.22
CA ALA A 316 17.24 17.72 57.14
C ALA A 316 17.39 16.22 56.79
N GLY A 317 16.69 15.75 55.75
CA GLY A 317 16.54 14.31 55.53
C GLY A 317 15.85 13.91 54.22
N GLY A 318 16.14 14.61 53.12
CA GLY A 318 15.71 14.16 51.79
C GLY A 318 16.51 12.95 51.36
N THR A 319 16.04 11.75 51.70
CA THR A 319 16.65 10.47 51.33
C THR A 319 16.86 10.40 49.82
N ARG A 320 18.11 10.50 49.37
CA ARG A 320 18.46 10.19 47.98
C ARG A 320 18.05 8.74 47.73
N ALA A 321 16.99 8.55 46.95
CA ALA A 321 16.67 7.25 46.38
C ALA A 321 17.95 6.73 45.71
N ARG A 322 18.34 5.50 46.06
CA ARG A 322 19.47 4.83 45.39
C ARG A 322 19.07 4.67 43.92
N ALA A 323 19.57 5.55 43.06
CA ALA A 323 19.58 5.29 41.63
C ALA A 323 20.25 3.93 41.45
N GLY A 324 19.49 2.96 40.94
CA GLY A 324 20.03 1.64 40.66
C GLY A 324 21.26 1.79 39.77
N LEU A 325 22.30 0.99 40.04
CA LEU A 325 23.41 0.90 39.09
C LEU A 325 22.83 0.53 37.73
N PRO A 326 23.33 1.09 36.62
CA PRO A 326 22.91 0.66 35.31
C PRO A 326 23.11 -0.85 35.19
N SER A 327 22.11 -1.53 34.61
CA SER A 327 22.23 -2.93 34.19
C SER A 327 23.58 -3.14 33.51
N GLN A 328 24.31 -4.20 33.88
CA GLN A 328 25.69 -4.40 33.44
C GLN A 328 25.80 -4.25 31.91
N PRO A 329 26.68 -3.37 31.40
CA PRO A 329 26.77 -3.13 29.97
C PRO A 329 27.22 -4.41 29.27
N GLY A 330 26.53 -4.75 28.18
CA GLY A 330 26.86 -5.93 27.39
C GLY A 330 28.32 -5.90 26.89
N PRO A 331 28.90 -7.06 26.53
CA PRO A 331 30.20 -7.09 25.88
C PRO A 331 30.15 -6.20 24.63
N SER A 332 31.07 -5.23 24.54
CA SER A 332 31.14 -4.37 23.37
C SER A 332 31.83 -5.11 22.23
N ASP A 333 31.19 -5.13 21.06
CA ASP A 333 31.76 -5.70 19.84
C ASP A 333 32.27 -4.58 18.93
N PRO A 334 33.61 -4.37 18.84
CA PRO A 334 34.17 -3.33 17.97
C PRO A 334 34.03 -3.67 16.48
N VAL A 335 33.94 -4.95 16.10
CA VAL A 335 33.80 -5.38 14.71
C VAL A 335 32.38 -5.13 14.22
N LEU A 336 31.38 -5.44 15.04
CA LEU A 336 29.97 -5.15 14.74
C LEU A 336 29.72 -3.63 14.70
N LEU A 337 30.36 -2.87 15.60
CA LEU A 337 30.32 -1.41 15.57
C LEU A 337 30.90 -0.83 14.27
N GLU A 338 32.09 -1.28 13.86
CA GLU A 338 32.72 -0.81 12.63
C GLU A 338 31.89 -1.18 11.41
N SER A 339 31.39 -2.41 11.33
CA SER A 339 30.52 -2.89 10.26
C SER A 339 29.25 -2.04 10.12
N ALA A 340 28.55 -1.77 11.23
CA ALA A 340 27.34 -0.94 11.23
C ALA A 340 27.61 0.52 10.83
N LEU A 341 28.76 1.09 11.23
CA LEU A 341 29.17 2.42 10.79
C LEU A 341 29.55 2.42 9.30
N GLN A 342 30.26 1.42 8.79
CA GLN A 342 30.57 1.29 7.36
C GLN A 342 29.29 1.14 6.51
N GLU A 343 28.27 0.42 6.98
CA GLU A 343 26.96 0.33 6.32
C GLU A 343 26.29 1.70 6.22
N LEU A 344 26.33 2.50 7.31
CA LEU A 344 25.85 3.88 7.29
C LEU A 344 26.62 4.76 6.30
N GLU A 345 27.95 4.60 6.20
CA GLU A 345 28.77 5.35 5.24
C GLU A 345 28.41 5.03 3.78
N ARG A 346 28.05 3.78 3.46
CA ARG A 346 27.63 3.36 2.11
C ARG A 346 26.29 3.95 1.68
N MET A 347 25.40 4.30 2.61
CA MET A 347 24.14 4.95 2.26
C MET A 347 24.40 6.26 1.52
N VAL A 348 23.72 6.48 0.39
CA VAL A 348 23.89 7.68 -0.42
C VAL A 348 23.36 8.91 0.32
N GLY A 349 24.05 10.05 0.21
CA GLY A 349 23.63 11.31 0.85
C GLY A 349 23.68 11.24 2.38
N LEU A 350 22.62 11.75 3.04
CA LEU A 350 22.38 11.69 4.49
C LEU A 350 23.52 12.23 5.39
N GLU A 351 24.44 13.06 4.88
CA GLU A 351 25.59 13.53 5.65
C GLU A 351 25.26 14.21 7.01
N PRO A 352 24.16 14.98 7.19
CA PRO A 352 23.74 15.43 8.52
C PRO A 352 23.52 14.28 9.51
N VAL A 353 22.82 13.22 9.07
CA VAL A 353 22.55 12.01 9.83
C VAL A 353 23.85 11.27 10.14
N LYS A 354 24.71 11.06 9.14
CA LYS A 354 26.01 10.39 9.32
C LYS A 354 26.86 11.09 10.38
N ARG A 355 27.02 12.42 10.29
CA ARG A 355 27.73 13.21 11.31
C ARG A 355 27.13 13.06 12.70
N GLN A 356 25.80 13.05 12.81
CA GLN A 356 25.11 12.92 14.09
C GLN A 356 25.29 11.52 14.72
N VAL A 357 25.23 10.45 13.93
CA VAL A 357 25.49 9.08 14.39
C VAL A 357 26.97 8.89 14.77
N ARG A 358 27.92 9.42 13.98
CA ARG A 358 29.35 9.43 14.33
C ARG A 358 29.59 10.14 15.67
N ALA A 359 28.99 11.32 15.86
CA ALA A 359 29.11 12.09 17.10
C ALA A 359 28.51 11.36 18.31
N LEU A 360 27.33 10.74 18.14
CA LEU A 360 26.69 9.93 19.16
C LEU A 360 27.55 8.70 19.53
N SER A 361 28.03 7.95 18.54
CA SER A 361 28.90 6.78 18.75
C SER A 361 30.17 7.16 19.52
N ALA A 362 30.82 8.27 19.14
CA ALA A 362 31.99 8.79 19.86
C ALA A 362 31.66 9.20 21.31
N GLN A 363 30.55 9.88 21.55
CA GLN A 363 30.09 10.24 22.90
C GLN A 363 29.85 9.00 23.77
N LEU A 364 29.20 7.98 23.23
CA LEU A 364 28.88 6.72 23.92
C LEU A 364 30.14 5.89 24.21
N HIS A 365 31.08 5.83 23.27
CA HIS A 365 32.36 5.17 23.46
C HIS A 365 33.19 5.86 24.57
N MET A 366 33.28 7.20 24.53
CA MET A 366 33.94 7.99 25.59
C MET A 366 33.22 7.84 26.94
N ALA A 367 31.89 7.80 26.95
CA ALA A 367 31.09 7.54 28.15
C ALA A 367 31.44 6.17 28.78
N ARG A 368 31.56 5.11 27.97
CA ARG A 368 31.95 3.77 28.44
C ARG A 368 33.38 3.77 29.03
N LEU A 369 34.34 4.41 28.36
CA LEU A 369 35.72 4.53 28.88
C LEU A 369 35.78 5.30 30.20
N ARG A 370 35.05 6.41 30.32
CA ARG A 370 34.96 7.19 31.56
C ARG A 370 34.35 6.39 32.71
N ALA A 371 33.26 5.66 32.45
CA ALA A 371 32.62 4.80 33.45
C ALA A 371 33.55 3.68 33.92
N GLY A 372 34.31 3.05 33.02
CA GLY A 372 35.34 2.06 33.36
C GLY A 372 36.49 2.60 34.22
N GLN A 373 36.74 3.91 34.18
CA GLN A 373 37.70 4.62 35.03
C GLN A 373 37.05 5.20 36.32
N GLY A 374 35.79 4.86 36.62
CA GLY A 374 35.06 5.36 37.79
C GLY A 374 34.72 6.86 37.73
N LEU A 375 34.91 7.52 36.58
CA LEU A 375 34.56 8.93 36.41
C LEU A 375 33.03 9.09 36.29
N PRO A 376 32.46 10.22 36.74
CA PRO A 376 31.05 10.50 36.53
C PRO A 376 30.76 10.68 35.03
N VAL A 377 29.65 10.07 34.61
CA VAL A 377 29.12 10.06 33.25
C VAL A 377 27.61 10.30 33.35
N GLN A 378 27.07 11.20 32.53
CA GLN A 378 25.61 11.34 32.46
C GLN A 378 25.02 10.23 31.58
N PRO A 379 23.86 9.65 31.93
CA PRO A 379 23.16 8.73 31.05
C PRO A 379 22.88 9.41 29.70
N PRO A 380 23.25 8.79 28.57
CA PRO A 380 22.94 9.34 27.25
C PRO A 380 21.41 9.39 27.07
N LYS A 381 20.91 10.46 26.45
CA LYS A 381 19.50 10.52 26.03
C LYS A 381 19.33 9.61 24.82
N ARG A 382 18.41 8.64 24.92
CA ARG A 382 18.35 7.49 24.00
C ARG A 382 17.18 7.50 23.01
N HIS A 383 16.29 8.48 23.08
CA HIS A 383 15.12 8.54 22.20
C HIS A 383 15.28 9.62 21.12
N PHE A 384 14.78 9.33 19.92
CA PHE A 384 15.04 10.11 18.71
C PHE A 384 13.74 10.55 18.03
N VAL A 385 13.80 11.68 17.34
CA VAL A 385 12.76 12.13 16.39
C VAL A 385 13.38 12.09 14.99
N PHE A 386 12.85 11.25 14.10
CA PHE A 386 13.28 11.15 12.71
C PHE A 386 12.29 11.93 11.84
N SER A 387 12.71 13.11 11.39
CA SER A 387 11.87 14.06 10.66
C SER A 387 12.26 14.09 9.19
N GLY A 388 11.33 13.74 8.29
CA GLY A 388 11.56 13.89 6.85
C GLY A 388 10.57 13.13 5.95
N PRO A 389 10.58 13.38 4.63
CA PRO A 389 9.69 12.75 3.65
C PRO A 389 9.77 11.21 3.60
N SER A 390 8.84 10.58 2.91
CA SER A 390 8.86 9.13 2.69
C SER A 390 10.08 8.70 1.86
N GLY A 391 10.60 7.50 2.14
CA GLY A 391 11.72 6.88 1.40
C GLY A 391 13.09 7.57 1.51
N THR A 392 13.29 8.47 2.47
CA THR A 392 14.60 9.08 2.80
C THR A 392 15.50 8.19 3.68
N GLY A 393 15.13 6.92 3.92
CA GLY A 393 15.97 5.94 4.63
C GLY A 393 15.80 5.89 6.16
N LYS A 394 14.79 6.56 6.73
CA LYS A 394 14.49 6.59 8.18
C LYS A 394 14.58 5.21 8.86
N THR A 395 13.84 4.22 8.37
CA THR A 395 13.78 2.85 8.92
C THR A 395 15.12 2.11 8.80
N THR A 396 15.83 2.30 7.68
CA THR A 396 17.16 1.71 7.47
C THR A 396 18.17 2.24 8.48
N VAL A 397 18.19 3.56 8.70
CA VAL A 397 19.05 4.18 9.72
C VAL A 397 18.65 3.75 11.14
N ALA A 398 17.36 3.56 11.42
CA ALA A 398 16.90 3.03 12.70
C ALA A 398 17.45 1.62 12.99
N ARG A 399 17.46 0.73 11.98
CA ARG A 399 18.05 -0.62 12.09
C ARG A 399 19.58 -0.59 12.25
N ILE A 400 20.27 0.34 11.58
CA ILE A 400 21.71 0.56 11.78
C ILE A 400 21.98 1.07 13.21
N LEU A 401 21.19 2.02 13.72
CA LEU A 401 21.32 2.51 15.09
C LEU A 401 21.11 1.40 16.14
N GLY A 402 20.15 0.49 15.94
CA GLY A 402 19.97 -0.68 16.80
C GLY A 402 21.26 -1.50 16.93
N ARG A 403 21.89 -1.83 15.81
CA ARG A 403 23.20 -2.51 15.76
C ARG A 403 24.31 -1.69 16.43
N VAL A 404 24.38 -0.38 16.21
CA VAL A 404 25.36 0.50 16.88
C VAL A 404 25.18 0.49 18.41
N PHE A 405 23.95 0.58 18.91
CA PHE A 405 23.69 0.55 20.36
C PHE A 405 23.97 -0.84 20.97
N TYR A 406 23.65 -1.92 20.26
CA TYR A 406 23.98 -3.28 20.66
C TYR A 406 25.50 -3.49 20.71
N ALA A 407 26.24 -3.09 19.67
CA ALA A 407 27.70 -3.17 19.60
C ALA A 407 28.39 -2.37 20.73
N LEU A 408 27.80 -1.26 21.16
CA LEU A 408 28.27 -0.45 22.29
C LEU A 408 27.86 -1.03 23.66
N GLY A 409 27.10 -2.13 23.70
CA GLY A 409 26.62 -2.81 24.90
C GLY A 409 25.55 -2.03 25.67
N LEU A 410 24.79 -1.17 24.99
CA LEU A 410 23.74 -0.31 25.55
C LEU A 410 22.35 -0.93 25.44
N LEU A 411 22.17 -1.88 24.51
CA LEU A 411 20.98 -2.67 24.29
C LEU A 411 21.33 -4.16 24.43
N GLY A 412 20.31 -4.98 24.70
CA GLY A 412 20.46 -6.44 24.84
C GLY A 412 20.46 -7.20 23.52
N GLY A 413 19.95 -6.57 22.46
CA GLY A 413 19.97 -7.04 21.08
C GLY A 413 19.89 -5.85 20.11
N ASP A 414 19.98 -6.13 18.82
CA ASP A 414 19.93 -5.17 17.72
C ASP A 414 18.58 -5.12 16.98
N HIS A 415 17.60 -5.90 17.45
CA HIS A 415 16.29 -6.01 16.83
C HIS A 415 15.52 -4.68 16.80
N LEU A 416 14.74 -4.51 15.73
CA LEU A 416 13.90 -3.36 15.46
C LEU A 416 12.45 -3.84 15.39
N VAL A 417 11.59 -3.33 16.28
CA VAL A 417 10.13 -3.48 16.18
C VAL A 417 9.60 -2.23 15.49
N GLU A 418 8.97 -2.42 14.33
CA GLU A 418 8.30 -1.37 13.58
C GLU A 418 6.82 -1.35 13.94
N ALA A 419 6.27 -0.17 14.18
CA ALA A 419 4.91 0.05 14.68
C ALA A 419 4.27 1.27 14.04
N GLY A 420 2.97 1.19 13.73
CA GLY A 420 2.13 2.33 13.40
C GLY A 420 0.99 2.51 14.41
N ARG A 421 0.07 3.43 14.09
CA ARG A 421 -1.14 3.65 14.89
C ARG A 421 -1.97 2.37 15.08
N ALA A 422 -2.10 1.57 14.02
CA ALA A 422 -2.92 0.34 14.04
C ALA A 422 -2.37 -0.71 15.01
N ASP A 423 -1.08 -0.69 15.32
CA ASP A 423 -0.43 -1.64 16.22
C ASP A 423 -0.48 -1.15 17.68
N LEU A 424 -0.45 0.16 17.90
CA LEU A 424 -0.48 0.78 19.23
C LEU A 424 -1.90 1.00 19.79
N VAL A 425 -2.89 1.20 18.91
CA VAL A 425 -4.25 1.58 19.31
C VAL A 425 -5.21 0.38 19.23
N GLY A 426 -6.05 0.21 20.25
CA GLY A 426 -7.09 -0.82 20.31
C GLY A 426 -8.40 -0.37 19.67
N GLU A 427 -9.26 -1.33 19.28
CA GLU A 427 -10.58 -1.03 18.72
C GLU A 427 -11.61 -0.67 19.80
N TYR A 428 -11.41 -1.16 21.02
CA TYR A 428 -12.33 -1.01 22.14
C TYR A 428 -11.67 -0.34 23.36
N LEU A 429 -12.49 0.34 24.15
CA LEU A 429 -12.06 1.12 25.31
C LEU A 429 -11.35 0.25 26.35
N GLY A 430 -10.14 0.65 26.75
CA GLY A 430 -9.27 -0.09 27.68
C GLY A 430 -8.35 -1.14 27.03
N GLN A 431 -8.49 -1.45 25.74
CA GLN A 431 -7.56 -2.37 25.05
C GLN A 431 -6.26 -1.70 24.61
N THR A 432 -6.30 -0.41 24.26
CA THR A 432 -5.14 0.37 23.80
C THR A 432 -3.97 0.28 24.78
N ALA A 433 -4.22 0.45 26.08
CA ALA A 433 -3.15 0.36 27.07
C ALA A 433 -2.50 -1.03 27.14
N VAL A 434 -3.27 -2.12 26.97
CA VAL A 434 -2.75 -3.49 26.94
C VAL A 434 -1.89 -3.70 25.70
N LYS A 435 -2.47 -3.44 24.52
CA LYS A 435 -1.85 -3.61 23.21
C LYS A 435 -0.56 -2.80 23.06
N ALA A 436 -0.55 -1.55 23.53
CA ALA A 436 0.65 -0.71 23.54
C ALA A 436 1.74 -1.26 24.49
N ASN A 437 1.37 -1.81 25.66
CA ASN A 437 2.36 -2.44 26.55
C ASN A 437 2.96 -3.70 25.92
N GLU A 438 2.13 -4.60 25.36
CA GLU A 438 2.60 -5.83 24.69
C GLU A 438 3.57 -5.53 23.55
N LEU A 439 3.24 -4.52 22.72
CA LEU A 439 4.13 -4.09 21.63
C LEU A 439 5.45 -3.51 22.15
N ILE A 440 5.41 -2.70 23.21
CA ILE A 440 6.62 -2.14 23.83
C ILE A 440 7.45 -3.23 24.54
N ASP A 441 6.80 -4.21 25.16
CA ASP A 441 7.45 -5.37 25.78
C ASP A 441 8.20 -6.21 24.74
N SER A 442 7.66 -6.37 23.53
CA SER A 442 8.36 -7.05 22.43
C SER A 442 9.60 -6.31 21.91
N ALA A 443 9.70 -4.99 22.15
CA ALA A 443 10.85 -4.16 21.79
C ALA A 443 11.88 -3.99 22.93
N LEU A 444 11.65 -4.60 24.10
CA LEU A 444 12.56 -4.47 25.24
C LEU A 444 13.90 -5.14 24.98
N GLY A 445 14.98 -4.38 25.17
CA GLY A 445 16.33 -4.79 24.84
C GLY A 445 16.74 -4.41 23.42
N GLY A 446 15.86 -3.81 22.62
CA GLY A 446 16.12 -3.36 21.25
C GLY A 446 15.59 -1.95 20.96
N VAL A 447 15.10 -1.73 19.74
CA VAL A 447 14.59 -0.45 19.25
C VAL A 447 13.11 -0.57 18.87
N LEU A 448 12.28 0.33 19.40
CA LEU A 448 10.91 0.57 18.92
C LEU A 448 10.90 1.75 17.94
N PHE A 449 10.45 1.52 16.71
CA PHE A 449 10.30 2.54 15.67
C PHE A 449 8.81 2.76 15.39
N VAL A 450 8.32 3.95 15.73
CA VAL A 450 6.91 4.34 15.52
C VAL A 450 6.85 5.23 14.27
N ASP A 451 6.36 4.69 13.16
CA ASP A 451 6.19 5.46 11.92
C ASP A 451 4.88 6.25 11.92
N GLU A 452 4.89 7.38 11.20
CA GLU A 452 3.84 8.40 11.19
C GLU A 452 3.30 8.72 12.60
N ALA A 453 4.19 8.88 13.59
CA ALA A 453 3.84 8.95 15.02
C ALA A 453 2.86 10.09 15.37
N TYR A 454 2.78 11.14 14.54
CA TYR A 454 1.80 12.22 14.67
C TYR A 454 0.34 11.74 14.54
N SER A 455 0.12 10.60 13.87
CA SER A 455 -1.20 9.96 13.73
C SER A 455 -1.78 9.49 15.07
N LEU A 456 -0.97 9.39 16.13
CA LEU A 456 -1.43 9.12 17.50
C LEU A 456 -2.05 10.34 18.18
N SER A 457 -1.91 11.55 17.64
CA SER A 457 -2.36 12.81 18.26
C SER A 457 -3.28 13.59 17.32
N ASN A 458 -4.55 13.21 17.25
CA ASN A 458 -5.55 13.86 16.40
C ASN A 458 -6.45 14.84 17.18
N SER A 459 -6.28 16.13 16.93
CA SER A 459 -7.08 17.23 17.51
C SER A 459 -8.34 17.60 16.72
N GLY A 460 -8.61 16.91 15.59
CA GLY A 460 -9.65 17.30 14.63
C GLY A 460 -11.09 16.83 14.93
N TYR A 461 -11.28 15.94 15.90
CA TYR A 461 -12.62 15.49 16.32
C TYR A 461 -13.12 16.30 17.52
N SER A 462 -14.42 16.64 17.52
CA SER A 462 -15.06 17.46 18.57
C SER A 462 -15.06 16.83 19.98
N LYS A 463 -14.60 15.57 20.08
CA LYS A 463 -13.96 14.98 21.24
C LYS A 463 -12.60 14.47 20.74
N GLY A 464 -11.51 14.86 21.40
CA GLY A 464 -10.17 14.42 21.00
C GLY A 464 -10.03 12.90 20.95
N ASP A 465 -9.04 12.43 20.20
CA ASP A 465 -8.74 11.02 19.98
C ASP A 465 -8.16 10.34 21.22
N ALA A 466 -9.01 10.12 22.22
CA ALA A 466 -8.65 9.63 23.55
C ALA A 466 -7.87 8.29 23.53
N TYR A 467 -8.07 7.46 22.50
CA TYR A 467 -7.34 6.21 22.33
C TYR A 467 -5.91 6.43 21.83
N GLY A 468 -5.71 7.38 20.90
CA GLY A 468 -4.37 7.81 20.47
C GLY A 468 -3.58 8.46 21.61
N ASP A 469 -4.24 9.34 22.38
CA ASP A 469 -3.67 9.97 23.56
C ASP A 469 -3.30 8.94 24.65
N GLU A 470 -4.13 7.91 24.89
CA GLU A 470 -3.84 6.81 25.81
C GLU A 470 -2.60 6.01 25.38
N ALA A 471 -2.49 5.65 24.09
CA ALA A 471 -1.30 4.98 23.56
C ALA A 471 -0.03 5.83 23.73
N LEU A 472 -0.13 7.14 23.48
CA LEU A 472 0.98 8.08 23.64
C LEU A 472 1.42 8.23 25.10
N GLN A 473 0.48 8.23 26.05
CA GLN A 473 0.77 8.25 27.49
C GLN A 473 1.49 6.97 27.94
N VAL A 474 1.06 5.80 27.46
CA VAL A 474 1.74 4.52 27.73
C VAL A 474 3.16 4.55 27.17
N LEU A 475 3.33 4.98 25.92
CA LEU A 475 4.65 5.10 25.28
C LEU A 475 5.58 6.05 26.04
N LEU A 476 5.09 7.22 26.46
CA LEU A 476 5.84 8.19 27.27
C LEU A 476 6.29 7.64 28.62
N LYS A 477 5.41 6.90 29.30
CA LYS A 477 5.72 6.26 30.59
C LYS A 477 6.79 5.18 30.42
N ARG A 478 6.58 4.25 29.47
CA ARG A 478 7.51 3.14 29.21
C ARG A 478 8.88 3.62 28.71
N ALA A 479 8.92 4.69 27.92
CA ALA A 479 10.18 5.32 27.51
C ALA A 479 11.00 5.83 28.71
N GLU A 480 10.38 6.34 29.77
CA GLU A 480 11.09 6.69 31.01
C GLU A 480 11.48 5.46 31.83
N ASP A 481 10.49 4.59 32.12
CA ASP A 481 10.62 3.44 33.01
C ASP A 481 11.63 2.38 32.51
N ASN A 482 11.84 2.30 31.18
CA ASN A 482 12.73 1.32 30.54
C ASN A 482 13.89 1.94 29.74
N ARG A 483 14.23 3.22 29.98
CA ARG A 483 15.25 3.98 29.23
C ARG A 483 16.66 3.37 29.20
N ASP A 484 16.97 2.42 30.07
CA ASP A 484 18.24 1.69 30.11
C ASP A 484 18.28 0.50 29.14
N ARG A 485 17.11 -0.01 28.73
CA ARG A 485 16.94 -1.20 27.87
C ARG A 485 16.11 -0.95 26.61
N LEU A 486 15.51 0.21 26.43
CA LEU A 486 14.66 0.54 25.28
C LEU A 486 15.14 1.84 24.60
N VAL A 487 15.31 1.78 23.29
CA VAL A 487 15.42 2.96 22.41
C VAL A 487 14.07 3.14 21.72
N VAL A 488 13.58 4.39 21.66
CA VAL A 488 12.34 4.73 20.95
C VAL A 488 12.65 5.78 19.90
N ILE A 489 12.20 5.54 18.67
CA ILE A 489 12.38 6.45 17.53
C ILE A 489 10.98 6.79 17.01
N LEU A 490 10.60 8.06 17.07
CA LEU A 490 9.36 8.56 16.48
C LEU A 490 9.67 9.11 15.09
N ALA A 491 9.01 8.61 14.05
CA ALA A 491 9.24 9.00 12.67
C ALA A 491 7.99 9.65 12.04
N GLY A 492 8.22 10.54 11.07
CA GLY A 492 7.15 11.15 10.28
C GLY A 492 7.62 12.33 9.45
N TYR A 493 6.67 12.95 8.73
CA TYR A 493 6.89 14.20 8.00
C TYR A 493 7.16 15.37 8.98
N PRO A 494 7.99 16.38 8.59
CA PRO A 494 8.41 17.45 9.49
C PRO A 494 7.25 18.16 10.20
N GLU A 495 6.26 18.64 9.45
CA GLU A 495 5.09 19.35 10.00
C GLU A 495 4.23 18.49 10.93
N GLY A 496 4.18 17.17 10.70
CA GLY A 496 3.49 16.24 11.58
C GLY A 496 4.21 16.09 12.91
N MET A 497 5.53 15.92 12.86
CA MET A 497 6.38 15.80 14.06
C MET A 497 6.42 17.09 14.87
N ASP A 498 6.44 18.26 14.22
CA ASP A 498 6.42 19.55 14.89
C ASP A 498 5.10 19.78 15.64
N ARG A 499 3.96 19.43 15.02
CA ARG A 499 2.64 19.44 15.67
C ARG A 499 2.56 18.47 16.85
N LEU A 500 3.05 17.24 16.70
CA LEU A 500 3.06 16.24 17.76
C LEU A 500 3.88 16.69 18.99
N LEU A 501 5.08 17.24 18.76
CA LEU A 501 5.95 17.74 19.82
C LEU A 501 5.38 18.99 20.51
N ALA A 502 4.72 19.87 19.76
CA ALA A 502 4.06 21.05 20.32
C ALA A 502 2.80 20.70 21.14
N ALA A 503 2.03 19.70 20.71
CA ALA A 503 0.83 19.23 21.41
C ALA A 503 1.16 18.56 22.77
N ASN A 504 2.31 17.89 22.88
CA ASN A 504 2.67 17.09 24.04
C ASN A 504 4.05 17.48 24.63
N PRO A 505 4.11 18.43 25.59
CA PRO A 505 5.37 18.87 26.22
C PRO A 505 6.21 17.73 26.83
N GLY A 506 5.57 16.63 27.24
CA GLY A 506 6.23 15.43 27.76
C GLY A 506 7.08 14.66 26.73
N LEU A 507 6.82 14.86 25.43
CA LEU A 507 7.68 14.36 24.35
C LEU A 507 8.92 15.24 24.20
N GLY A 508 8.75 16.56 24.16
CA GLY A 508 9.86 17.51 23.97
C GLY A 508 10.96 17.42 25.03
N SER A 509 10.66 16.94 26.24
CA SER A 509 11.67 16.69 27.30
C SER A 509 12.43 15.37 27.15
N ARG A 510 11.83 14.34 26.54
CA ARG A 510 12.37 12.97 26.42
C ARG A 510 13.02 12.70 25.07
N PHE A 511 12.43 13.22 24.00
CA PHE A 511 12.83 13.04 22.61
C PHE A 511 13.64 14.26 22.12
N THR A 512 14.71 14.62 22.83
CA THR A 512 15.46 15.85 22.53
C THR A 512 16.39 15.74 21.32
N THR A 513 16.61 14.53 20.79
CA THR A 513 17.54 14.30 19.69
C THR A 513 16.77 14.18 18.38
N ARG A 514 16.54 15.31 17.72
CA ARG A 514 16.00 15.33 16.35
C ARG A 514 17.08 14.98 15.34
N VAL A 515 16.70 14.20 14.33
CA VAL A 515 17.51 13.81 13.18
C VAL A 515 16.68 14.14 11.94
N ASP A 516 17.17 15.08 11.12
CA ASP A 516 16.47 15.52 9.92
C ASP A 516 16.97 14.76 8.68
N PHE A 517 16.01 14.22 7.92
CA PHE A 517 16.19 13.42 6.72
C PHE A 517 15.66 14.22 5.52
N PRO A 518 16.50 15.07 4.89
CA PRO A 518 16.09 15.84 3.73
C PRO A 518 15.81 14.94 2.52
N SER A 519 15.03 15.45 1.57
CA SER A 519 14.85 14.88 0.24
C SER A 519 16.20 14.76 -0.47
N TYR A 520 16.37 13.72 -1.29
CA TYR A 520 17.61 13.50 -2.03
C TYR A 520 17.76 14.49 -3.20
N ARG A 521 18.98 14.97 -3.42
CA ARG A 521 19.33 15.81 -4.57
C ARG A 521 19.41 14.95 -5.85
N PRO A 522 19.34 15.54 -7.07
CA PRO A 522 19.34 14.78 -8.32
C PRO A 522 20.52 13.79 -8.48
N LEU A 523 21.73 14.21 -8.10
CA LEU A 523 22.92 13.34 -8.15
C LEU A 523 22.90 12.24 -7.08
N GLU A 524 22.21 12.45 -5.96
CA GLU A 524 22.01 11.42 -4.93
C GLU A 524 20.97 10.40 -5.38
N LEU A 525 19.88 10.83 -6.01
CA LEU A 525 18.90 9.94 -6.65
C LEU A 525 19.52 9.07 -7.75
N THR A 526 20.29 9.69 -8.66
CA THR A 526 21.02 8.96 -9.71
C THR A 526 21.93 7.90 -9.08
N ARG A 527 22.71 8.29 -8.05
CA ARG A 527 23.62 7.39 -7.35
C ARG A 527 22.89 6.28 -6.58
N ILE A 528 21.68 6.51 -6.07
CA ILE A 528 20.83 5.46 -5.48
C ILE A 528 20.45 4.43 -6.55
N GLY A 529 20.05 4.86 -7.75
CA GLY A 529 19.75 3.95 -8.86
C GLY A 529 20.96 3.12 -9.31
N GLU A 530 22.16 3.72 -9.36
CA GLU A 530 23.42 3.00 -9.63
C GLU A 530 23.73 1.95 -8.55
N VAL A 531 23.57 2.30 -7.27
CA VAL A 531 23.82 1.37 -6.15
C VAL A 531 22.82 0.22 -6.14
N LEU A 532 21.54 0.48 -6.39
CA LEU A 532 20.49 -0.55 -6.46
C LEU A 532 20.77 -1.57 -7.57
N ALA A 533 21.22 -1.15 -8.74
CA ALA A 533 21.62 -2.07 -9.80
C ALA A 533 22.86 -2.89 -9.39
N ALA A 534 23.92 -2.22 -8.92
CA ALA A 534 25.17 -2.88 -8.53
C ALA A 534 25.01 -3.90 -7.40
N GLU A 535 24.13 -3.65 -6.42
CA GLU A 535 23.81 -4.59 -5.33
C GLU A 535 23.16 -5.89 -5.82
N ASN A 536 22.44 -5.85 -6.94
CA ASN A 536 21.80 -7.00 -7.57
C ASN A 536 22.64 -7.64 -8.69
N GLY A 537 23.80 -7.07 -9.00
CA GLY A 537 24.67 -7.52 -10.09
C GLY A 537 24.29 -6.99 -11.48
N ASP A 538 23.36 -6.05 -11.54
CA ASP A 538 22.92 -5.35 -12.75
C ASP A 538 23.75 -4.06 -12.98
N VAL A 539 23.76 -3.58 -14.21
CA VAL A 539 24.38 -2.31 -14.64
C VAL A 539 23.44 -1.53 -15.54
N TRP A 540 23.49 -0.22 -15.46
CA TRP A 540 22.85 0.68 -16.43
C TRP A 540 23.82 0.94 -17.58
N ASP A 541 23.34 0.95 -18.82
CA ASP A 541 24.15 1.44 -19.96
C ASP A 541 24.33 2.97 -19.91
N GLU A 542 25.26 3.49 -20.72
CA GLU A 542 25.67 4.90 -20.67
C GLU A 542 24.49 5.85 -20.94
N GLU A 543 23.64 5.51 -21.91
CA GLU A 543 22.41 6.24 -22.23
C GLU A 543 21.39 6.20 -21.08
N ALA A 544 21.19 5.03 -20.44
CA ALA A 544 20.31 4.91 -19.28
C ALA A 544 20.83 5.67 -18.05
N VAL A 545 22.15 5.75 -17.83
CA VAL A 545 22.71 6.57 -16.73
C VAL A 545 22.49 8.07 -16.98
N GLU A 546 22.64 8.54 -18.22
CA GLU A 546 22.35 9.93 -18.57
C GLU A 546 20.85 10.25 -18.43
N GLU A 547 19.95 9.38 -18.90
CA GLU A 547 18.52 9.59 -18.74
C GLU A 547 18.06 9.43 -17.28
N LEU A 548 18.64 8.50 -16.51
CA LEU A 548 18.38 8.40 -15.06
C LEU A 548 18.74 9.69 -14.33
N ARG A 549 19.79 10.39 -14.77
CA ARG A 549 20.18 11.71 -14.27
C ARG A 549 19.20 12.80 -14.71
N SER A 550 18.74 12.77 -15.97
CA SER A 550 17.69 13.65 -16.51
C SER A 550 16.39 13.52 -15.70
N ILE A 551 15.88 12.29 -15.54
CA ILE A 551 14.73 11.94 -14.70
C ILE A 551 14.92 12.45 -13.27
N SER A 552 16.08 12.17 -12.66
CA SER A 552 16.41 12.59 -11.28
C SER A 552 16.42 14.11 -11.11
N GLY A 553 16.84 14.86 -12.13
CA GLY A 553 16.73 16.33 -12.17
C GLY A 553 15.27 16.75 -12.25
N HIS A 554 14.55 16.24 -13.26
CA HIS A 554 13.16 16.59 -13.53
C HIS A 554 12.23 16.39 -12.33
N VAL A 555 12.29 15.24 -11.64
CA VAL A 555 11.41 14.98 -10.48
C VAL A 555 11.75 15.84 -9.25
N VAL A 556 12.95 16.41 -9.17
CA VAL A 556 13.32 17.36 -8.11
C VAL A 556 12.90 18.77 -8.51
N ASP A 557 13.15 19.19 -9.75
CA ASP A 557 12.79 20.52 -10.26
C ASP A 557 11.27 20.74 -10.26
N GLN A 558 10.48 19.70 -10.53
CA GLN A 558 9.02 19.74 -10.41
C GLN A 558 8.50 19.58 -8.97
N SER A 559 9.38 19.49 -7.97
CA SER A 559 9.05 19.21 -6.54
C SER A 559 8.27 17.90 -6.32
N TRP A 560 8.42 16.95 -7.23
CA TRP A 560 7.68 15.68 -7.25
C TRP A 560 8.26 14.59 -6.35
N ILE A 561 9.52 14.71 -5.94
CA ILE A 561 10.28 13.63 -5.32
C ILE A 561 9.73 13.17 -3.96
N ASP A 562 9.13 14.06 -3.18
CA ASP A 562 8.61 13.74 -1.86
C ASP A 562 7.31 12.93 -1.91
N GLU A 563 6.41 13.26 -2.84
CA GLU A 563 5.21 12.47 -3.15
C GLU A 563 5.57 11.11 -3.74
N LEU A 564 6.58 11.05 -4.62
CA LEU A 564 7.10 9.80 -5.19
C LEU A 564 7.85 8.94 -4.15
N GLY A 565 8.18 9.50 -2.99
CA GLY A 565 8.85 8.79 -1.90
C GLY A 565 10.35 8.57 -2.11
N ASN A 566 11.08 9.54 -2.67
CA ASN A 566 12.55 9.58 -2.66
C ASN A 566 13.24 8.26 -3.08
N GLY A 567 13.90 7.54 -2.17
CA GLY A 567 14.58 6.27 -2.49
C GLY A 567 13.62 5.13 -2.87
N ARG A 568 12.33 5.21 -2.49
CA ARG A 568 11.29 4.27 -2.93
C ARG A 568 11.01 4.44 -4.42
N PHE A 569 10.96 5.67 -4.93
CA PHE A 569 10.81 5.95 -6.36
C PHE A 569 11.92 5.28 -7.18
N LEU A 570 13.18 5.43 -6.78
CA LEU A 570 14.32 4.82 -7.49
C LEU A 570 14.30 3.30 -7.40
N ARG A 571 13.89 2.72 -6.27
CA ARG A 571 13.67 1.28 -6.12
C ARG A 571 12.60 0.76 -7.08
N THR A 572 11.42 1.39 -7.10
CA THR A 572 10.34 1.00 -8.02
C THR A 572 10.74 1.21 -9.49
N LEU A 573 11.43 2.30 -9.82
CA LEU A 573 11.92 2.57 -11.18
C LEU A 573 12.93 1.50 -11.63
N TYR A 574 13.84 1.10 -10.75
CA TYR A 574 14.78 -0.01 -10.97
C TYR A 574 14.05 -1.35 -11.16
N GLU A 575 13.19 -1.75 -10.22
CA GLU A 575 12.41 -3.01 -10.29
C GLU A 575 11.57 -3.11 -11.58
N LYS A 576 10.98 -1.98 -12.01
CA LYS A 576 10.26 -1.87 -13.27
C LYS A 576 11.19 -1.95 -14.49
N SER A 577 12.36 -1.33 -14.44
CA SER A 577 13.36 -1.44 -15.52
C SER A 577 13.83 -2.88 -15.69
N CYS A 578 14.05 -3.63 -14.60
CA CYS A 578 14.35 -5.07 -14.67
C CYS A 578 13.20 -5.85 -15.35
N ALA A 579 11.93 -5.59 -14.99
CA ALA A 579 10.79 -6.23 -15.63
C ALA A 579 10.68 -5.93 -17.14
N TYR A 580 10.98 -4.68 -17.55
CA TYR A 580 11.01 -4.30 -18.97
C TYR A 580 12.22 -4.88 -19.73
N ARG A 581 13.40 -4.97 -19.10
CA ARG A 581 14.54 -5.72 -19.63
C ARG A 581 14.16 -7.18 -19.89
N ASP A 582 13.55 -7.84 -18.92
CA ASP A 582 13.17 -9.25 -19.03
C ASP A 582 12.10 -9.45 -20.13
N LEU A 583 11.14 -8.52 -20.24
CA LEU A 583 10.18 -8.49 -21.35
C LEU A 583 10.88 -8.35 -22.71
N ARG A 584 11.82 -7.41 -22.86
CA ARG A 584 12.62 -7.20 -24.08
C ARG A 584 13.40 -8.45 -24.46
N LEU A 585 14.07 -9.08 -23.49
CA LEU A 585 14.88 -10.28 -23.72
C LEU A 585 14.02 -11.53 -23.98
N SER A 586 12.76 -11.56 -23.55
CA SER A 586 11.86 -12.68 -23.89
C SER A 586 11.54 -12.78 -25.40
N GLY A 587 11.64 -11.67 -26.13
CA GLY A 587 11.51 -11.62 -27.59
C GLY A 587 12.82 -11.88 -28.36
N TRP A 588 13.92 -12.20 -27.69
CA TRP A 588 15.24 -12.37 -28.32
C TRP A 588 15.33 -13.68 -29.12
N SER A 589 15.93 -13.63 -30.31
CA SER A 589 15.99 -14.77 -31.25
C SER A 589 17.04 -15.84 -30.90
N GLY A 590 17.45 -15.93 -29.64
CA GLY A 590 18.47 -16.83 -29.12
C GLY A 590 18.68 -16.65 -27.62
N THR A 591 19.58 -17.42 -27.00
CA THR A 591 19.88 -17.28 -25.56
C THR A 591 20.63 -15.97 -25.28
N PRO A 592 20.12 -15.07 -24.42
CA PRO A 592 20.84 -13.85 -24.02
C PRO A 592 22.15 -14.17 -23.31
N THR A 593 23.16 -13.30 -23.46
CA THR A 593 24.42 -13.45 -22.73
C THR A 593 24.28 -12.97 -21.28
N ARG A 594 25.28 -13.25 -20.43
CA ARG A 594 25.34 -12.69 -19.07
C ARG A 594 25.30 -11.15 -19.09
N ASP A 595 25.92 -10.53 -20.09
CA ASP A 595 25.99 -9.09 -20.26
C ASP A 595 24.60 -8.51 -20.61
N ASP A 596 23.88 -9.16 -21.54
CA ASP A 596 22.51 -8.78 -21.89
C ASP A 596 21.55 -8.90 -20.71
N LEU A 597 21.69 -9.95 -19.90
CA LEU A 597 20.89 -10.18 -18.69
C LEU A 597 21.19 -9.17 -17.58
N ALA A 598 22.44 -8.72 -17.45
CA ALA A 598 22.84 -7.74 -16.44
C ALA A 598 22.57 -6.28 -16.85
N THR A 599 22.39 -6.00 -18.14
CA THR A 599 22.34 -4.61 -18.66
C THR A 599 20.92 -4.08 -18.81
N LEU A 600 20.58 -3.11 -17.96
CA LEU A 600 19.42 -2.23 -18.08
C LEU A 600 19.73 -1.11 -19.09
N ARG A 601 18.88 -0.94 -20.09
CA ARG A 601 19.09 0.03 -21.17
C ARG A 601 18.02 1.12 -21.20
N LEU A 602 18.30 2.20 -21.91
CA LEU A 602 17.41 3.36 -22.05
C LEU A 602 15.92 3.00 -22.35
N PRO A 603 15.58 2.06 -23.26
CA PRO A 603 14.18 1.69 -23.50
C PRO A 603 13.48 1.09 -22.27
N ASP A 604 14.19 0.33 -21.44
CA ASP A 604 13.61 -0.32 -20.25
C ASP A 604 13.29 0.74 -19.19
N LEU A 605 14.23 1.67 -18.99
CA LEU A 605 14.09 2.83 -18.10
C LEU A 605 12.95 3.75 -18.53
N MET A 606 12.81 4.02 -19.83
CA MET A 606 11.76 4.90 -20.36
C MET A 606 10.37 4.30 -20.21
N GLN A 607 10.21 2.98 -20.44
CA GLN A 607 8.94 2.30 -20.18
C GLN A 607 8.63 2.27 -18.67
N ALA A 608 9.62 1.96 -17.83
CA ALA A 608 9.48 1.97 -16.38
C ALA A 608 9.07 3.36 -15.85
N TYR A 609 9.71 4.44 -16.33
CA TYR A 609 9.39 5.80 -15.93
C TYR A 609 7.98 6.22 -16.40
N GLY A 610 7.60 5.87 -17.63
CA GLY A 610 6.27 6.08 -18.16
C GLY A 610 5.18 5.38 -17.33
N GLU A 611 5.41 4.13 -16.91
CA GLU A 611 4.48 3.41 -16.04
C GLU A 611 4.38 4.07 -14.66
N VAL A 612 5.52 4.38 -14.02
CA VAL A 612 5.55 5.00 -12.68
C VAL A 612 4.88 6.37 -12.67
N LEU A 613 5.04 7.18 -13.72
CA LEU A 613 4.32 8.44 -13.87
C LEU A 613 2.85 8.27 -14.28
N SER A 614 2.45 7.20 -14.97
CA SER A 614 1.03 6.97 -15.31
C SER A 614 0.14 6.76 -14.09
N GLY A 615 0.72 6.39 -12.94
CA GLY A 615 0.05 6.36 -11.64
C GLY A 615 -0.25 7.75 -11.05
N ARG A 616 0.42 8.82 -11.53
CA ARG A 616 -0.01 10.20 -11.28
C ARG A 616 -1.08 10.59 -12.30
N GLY A 617 -2.32 10.72 -11.82
CA GLY A 617 -3.29 11.58 -12.50
C GLY A 617 -2.74 13.01 -12.64
N PRO A 618 -3.18 13.78 -13.65
CA PRO A 618 -2.62 15.11 -13.93
C PRO A 618 -2.85 16.05 -12.74
N MET A 619 -1.77 16.44 -12.07
CA MET A 619 -1.78 17.47 -11.03
C MET A 619 -2.01 18.82 -11.71
N TYR A 620 -3.22 19.36 -11.54
CA TYR A 620 -3.54 20.72 -11.95
C TYR A 620 -2.76 21.69 -11.07
N ARG A 621 -1.84 22.47 -11.65
CA ARG A 621 -1.37 23.68 -11.02
C ARG A 621 -2.50 24.69 -11.13
N ASP A 622 -3.07 25.11 -10.00
CA ASP A 622 -4.20 26.05 -10.01
C ASP A 622 -3.72 27.39 -10.64
N PRO A 623 -4.41 27.94 -11.67
CA PRO A 623 -4.01 29.20 -12.29
C PRO A 623 -4.00 30.44 -11.38
N GLN A 624 -4.24 30.27 -10.08
CA GLN A 624 -4.26 31.32 -9.06
C GLN A 624 -2.99 31.39 -8.19
N ASP A 625 -2.06 30.44 -8.29
CA ASP A 625 -0.78 30.54 -7.58
C ASP A 625 0.04 31.74 -8.08
N PRO A 626 0.40 32.71 -7.21
CA PRO A 626 1.23 33.83 -7.62
C PRO A 626 2.67 33.37 -7.89
N PRO A 627 3.41 34.06 -8.78
CA PRO A 627 4.81 33.74 -9.02
C PRO A 627 5.64 33.96 -7.74
N LEU A 628 6.41 32.94 -7.37
CA LEU A 628 7.46 33.07 -6.36
C LEU A 628 8.51 34.08 -6.85
N GLY A 629 8.79 35.10 -6.03
CA GLY A 629 9.83 36.10 -6.23
C GLY A 629 10.79 36.16 -5.04
#